data_AF-A0A1C5P6T1-F1
#
_entry.id   AF-A0A1C5P6T1-F1
#
_cell.length_a   1.000
_cell.length_b   1.000
_cell.length_c   1.000
_cell.angle_alpha   90.00
_cell.angle_beta   90.00
_cell.angle_gamma   90.00
#
_symmetry.space_group_name_H-M   'P 1'
#
loop_
_entity.id
_entity.type
_entity.pdbx_description
1 polymer ?
#
loop_
_entity_poly.entity_id
_entity_poly.type
_entity_poly.pdbx_seq_one_letter_code
_entity_poly.pdbx_strand_id
1 'polypeptide(L)'
;MGVSAVVKNGEIQETASQSSVKQATTSKNGMDKEAFLQLLVAQMKYQDPLEPTSNTEYISQYATFSQVEQMQNMSATLELSRASSMVGKQVLIQTTDSAGNTKEVQGMVEYVKYENNKAYVSIDGTLYSIDDVSAVIGQDYQDAVDLAQLFIKTLYDLPDVSELTLEHKDKVETLQKAYNAMTDYQKSFIPESDVKKLQSYIDRITALKEENKTENGDKTEGGEGSEGKDPAGKDTGKTE
;
A
#
# COMPACT_ATOMS: atom_id res chain seq x y z
N MET A 1 13.50 -59.51 -1.90
CA MET A 1 13.69 -60.26 -0.63
C MET A 1 13.69 -59.27 0.51
N GLY A 2 12.85 -59.47 1.53
CA GLY A 2 12.74 -58.56 2.67
C GLY A 2 13.96 -58.65 3.59
N VAL A 3 14.49 -57.49 4.00
CA VAL A 3 15.56 -57.42 4.99
C VAL A 3 15.00 -57.79 6.36
N SER A 4 15.25 -59.03 6.77
CA SER A 4 14.89 -59.51 8.11
C SER A 4 15.91 -58.98 9.10
N ALA A 5 15.45 -58.20 10.08
CA ALA A 5 16.26 -57.80 11.22
C ALA A 5 16.75 -59.05 11.97
N VAL A 6 18.04 -59.10 12.30
CA VAL A 6 18.62 -60.21 13.05
C VAL A 6 18.45 -59.92 14.54
N VAL A 7 17.53 -60.63 15.19
CA VAL A 7 17.32 -60.55 16.65
C VAL A 7 18.24 -61.57 17.32
N LYS A 8 19.11 -61.12 18.24
CA LYS A 8 19.90 -61.99 19.11
C LYS A 8 19.67 -61.54 20.56
N ASN A 9 19.24 -62.45 21.42
CA ASN A 9 19.00 -62.23 22.86
C ASN A 9 17.99 -61.10 23.20
N GLY A 10 16.95 -60.91 22.39
CA GLY A 10 15.85 -59.98 22.71
C GLY A 10 16.14 -58.49 22.46
N GLU A 11 17.31 -58.16 21.92
CA GLU A 11 17.64 -56.81 21.45
C GLU A 11 17.85 -56.81 19.94
N ILE A 12 17.33 -55.76 19.28
CA ILE A 12 17.54 -55.47 17.86
C ILE A 12 18.98 -54.94 17.71
N GLN A 13 19.88 -55.73 17.11
CA GLN A 13 21.19 -55.20 16.70
C GLN A 13 21.05 -54.51 15.35
N GLU A 14 21.21 -53.19 15.35
CA GLU A 14 21.36 -52.39 14.13
C GLU A 14 22.69 -52.75 13.44
N THR A 15 22.63 -53.32 12.24
CA THR A 15 23.80 -53.54 11.40
C THR A 15 24.40 -52.18 10.98
N ALA A 16 25.73 -52.09 10.84
CA ALA A 16 26.45 -50.86 10.47
C ALA A 16 25.93 -50.12 9.22
N SER A 17 25.19 -50.81 8.35
CA SER A 17 24.51 -50.24 7.17
C SER A 17 23.29 -49.37 7.51
N GLN A 18 22.70 -49.47 8.71
CA GLN A 18 21.60 -48.60 9.16
C GLN A 18 22.12 -47.29 9.79
N SER A 19 23.31 -47.32 10.39
CA SER A 19 23.96 -46.16 11.01
C SER A 19 24.40 -45.12 9.97
N SER A 20 24.90 -45.58 8.82
CA SER A 20 25.29 -44.71 7.70
C SER A 20 24.10 -44.01 7.03
N VAL A 21 22.91 -44.64 7.03
CA VAL A 21 21.68 -44.08 6.44
C VAL A 21 21.06 -42.99 7.35
N LYS A 22 21.18 -43.12 8.68
CA LYS A 22 20.79 -42.04 9.62
C LYS A 22 21.77 -40.86 9.63
N GLN A 23 23.06 -41.09 9.38
CA GLN A 23 24.05 -40.00 9.33
C GLN A 23 23.87 -39.12 8.07
N ALA A 24 23.44 -39.71 6.95
CA ALA A 24 23.17 -39.00 5.70
C ALA A 24 21.91 -38.12 5.72
N THR A 25 20.99 -38.32 6.67
CA THR A 25 19.71 -37.57 6.73
C THR A 25 19.79 -36.30 7.59
N THR A 26 20.95 -35.97 8.16
CA THR A 26 21.11 -34.84 9.11
C THR A 26 21.82 -33.61 8.52
N SER A 27 22.45 -33.71 7.34
CA SER A 27 23.22 -32.58 6.79
C SER A 27 22.39 -31.75 5.80
N LYS A 28 21.75 -30.70 6.30
CA LYS A 28 21.06 -29.70 5.48
C LYS A 28 21.99 -29.05 4.44
N ASN A 29 21.49 -29.00 3.20
CA ASN A 29 21.81 -28.06 2.13
C ASN A 29 23.09 -28.31 1.32
N GLY A 30 22.89 -28.75 0.07
CA GLY A 30 23.81 -28.54 -1.06
C GLY A 30 24.87 -29.62 -1.31
N MET A 31 25.35 -30.33 -0.28
CA MET A 31 26.45 -31.31 -0.41
C MET A 31 26.00 -32.69 -0.93
N ASP A 32 24.71 -33.03 -0.80
CA ASP A 32 24.19 -34.34 -1.17
C ASP A 32 24.06 -34.56 -2.68
N LYS A 33 23.98 -33.50 -3.48
CA LYS A 33 23.85 -33.61 -4.94
C LYS A 33 25.14 -34.09 -5.59
N GLU A 34 26.27 -33.49 -5.24
CA GLU A 34 27.59 -33.89 -5.71
C GLU A 34 28.00 -35.26 -5.17
N ALA A 35 27.68 -35.57 -3.90
CA ALA A 35 27.91 -36.90 -3.32
C ALA A 35 27.05 -37.98 -4.00
N PHE A 36 25.79 -37.67 -4.33
CA PHE A 36 24.89 -38.56 -5.07
C PHE A 36 25.35 -38.78 -6.51
N LEU A 37 25.78 -37.72 -7.22
CA LEU A 37 26.33 -37.83 -8.58
C LEU A 37 27.64 -38.63 -8.62
N GLN A 38 28.49 -38.50 -7.60
CA GLN A 38 29.68 -39.36 -7.47
C GLN A 38 29.32 -40.82 -7.20
N LEU A 39 28.31 -41.08 -6.36
CA LEU A 39 27.81 -42.43 -6.11
C LEU A 39 27.21 -43.04 -7.40
N LEU A 40 26.47 -42.24 -8.18
CA LEU A 40 25.86 -42.61 -9.45
C LEU A 40 26.92 -43.00 -10.50
N VAL A 41 27.97 -42.18 -10.63
CA VAL A 41 29.10 -42.45 -11.54
C VAL A 41 29.88 -43.67 -11.09
N ALA A 42 30.10 -43.83 -9.78
CA ALA A 42 30.76 -45.01 -9.23
C ALA A 42 29.96 -46.30 -9.48
N GLN A 43 28.63 -46.26 -9.35
CA GLN A 43 27.75 -47.39 -9.62
C GLN A 43 27.71 -47.73 -11.12
N MET A 44 27.59 -46.76 -12.03
CA MET A 44 27.69 -47.03 -13.48
C MET A 44 29.02 -47.67 -13.90
N LYS A 45 30.11 -47.40 -13.16
CA LYS A 45 31.44 -47.97 -13.42
C LYS A 45 31.61 -49.42 -12.91
N TYR A 46 30.79 -49.85 -11.95
CA TYR A 46 30.94 -51.13 -11.24
C TYR A 46 29.66 -52.00 -11.24
N GLN A 47 28.63 -51.65 -12.02
CA GLN A 47 27.40 -52.44 -12.12
C GLN A 47 27.60 -53.71 -12.96
N ASP A 48 27.12 -54.82 -12.40
CA ASP A 48 26.83 -56.05 -13.14
C ASP A 48 25.58 -55.80 -14.01
N PRO A 49 25.63 -56.02 -15.35
CA PRO A 49 24.54 -55.70 -16.29
C PRO A 49 23.22 -56.46 -16.06
N LEU A 50 23.16 -57.40 -15.11
CA LEU A 50 21.99 -58.25 -14.87
C LEU A 50 20.94 -57.68 -13.89
N GLU A 51 21.21 -56.61 -13.11
CA GLU A 51 20.21 -55.99 -12.20
C GLU A 51 20.13 -54.44 -12.24
N PRO A 52 19.64 -53.83 -13.33
CA PRO A 52 19.57 -52.36 -13.50
C PRO A 52 18.35 -51.68 -12.83
N THR A 53 17.40 -52.43 -12.26
CA THR A 53 16.08 -51.91 -11.85
C THR A 53 16.12 -51.07 -10.57
N SER A 54 16.86 -51.48 -9.55
CA SER A 54 16.88 -50.80 -8.24
C SER A 54 17.50 -49.40 -8.30
N ASN A 55 18.51 -49.17 -9.14
CA ASN A 55 19.16 -47.87 -9.25
C ASN A 55 18.31 -46.88 -10.07
N THR A 56 17.60 -47.37 -11.08
CA THR A 56 16.70 -46.54 -11.90
C THR A 56 15.52 -46.00 -11.07
N GLU A 57 14.96 -46.81 -10.17
CA GLU A 57 13.90 -46.42 -9.22
C GLU A 57 14.38 -45.34 -8.22
N TYR A 58 15.62 -45.46 -7.71
CA TYR A 58 16.16 -44.48 -6.76
C TYR A 58 16.51 -43.14 -7.44
N ILE A 59 17.03 -43.19 -8.67
CA ILE A 59 17.30 -42.00 -9.50
C ILE A 59 15.99 -41.30 -9.85
N SER A 60 14.94 -42.04 -10.18
CA SER A 60 13.64 -41.44 -10.51
C SER A 60 13.04 -40.74 -9.29
N GLN A 61 13.08 -41.37 -8.09
CA GLN A 61 12.66 -40.71 -6.85
C GLN A 61 13.53 -39.49 -6.49
N TYR A 62 14.85 -39.56 -6.63
CA TYR A 62 15.74 -38.42 -6.37
C TYR A 62 15.48 -37.26 -7.35
N ALA A 63 15.28 -37.55 -8.64
CA ALA A 63 14.92 -36.56 -9.64
C ALA A 63 13.59 -35.89 -9.27
N THR A 64 12.60 -36.65 -8.77
CA THR A 64 11.35 -36.08 -8.24
C THR A 64 11.59 -35.16 -7.05
N PHE A 65 12.41 -35.57 -6.07
CA PHE A 65 12.74 -34.71 -4.92
C PHE A 65 13.47 -33.42 -5.33
N SER A 66 14.44 -33.51 -6.23
CA SER A 66 15.18 -32.35 -6.73
C SER A 66 14.29 -31.39 -7.52
N GLN A 67 13.32 -31.91 -8.28
CA GLN A 67 12.31 -31.08 -8.94
C GLN A 67 11.42 -30.34 -7.93
N VAL A 68 10.99 -31.03 -6.87
CA VAL A 68 10.18 -30.41 -5.80
C VAL A 68 10.97 -29.33 -5.06
N GLU A 69 12.22 -29.59 -4.71
CA GLU A 69 13.09 -28.60 -4.07
C GLU A 69 13.29 -27.37 -4.97
N GLN A 70 13.51 -27.58 -6.27
CA GLN A 70 13.66 -26.48 -7.21
C GLN A 70 12.36 -25.67 -7.36
N MET A 71 11.19 -26.33 -7.34
CA MET A 71 9.90 -25.63 -7.30
C MET A 71 9.70 -24.83 -6.01
N GLN A 72 10.11 -25.36 -4.86
CA GLN A 72 10.05 -24.63 -3.58
C GLN A 72 10.96 -23.40 -3.59
N ASN A 73 12.19 -23.53 -4.11
CA ASN A 73 13.12 -22.40 -4.26
C ASN A 73 12.58 -21.33 -5.22
N MET A 74 11.90 -21.74 -6.28
CA MET A 74 11.23 -20.81 -7.20
C MET A 74 10.06 -20.10 -6.51
N SER A 75 9.20 -20.81 -5.78
CA SER A 75 8.08 -20.22 -5.02
C SER A 75 8.60 -19.17 -4.04
N ALA A 76 9.64 -19.51 -3.28
CA ALA A 76 10.31 -18.59 -2.37
C ALA A 76 10.84 -17.32 -3.04
N THR A 77 11.43 -17.45 -4.24
CA THR A 77 11.93 -16.30 -5.01
C THR A 77 10.78 -15.42 -5.51
N LEU A 78 9.68 -16.03 -5.96
CA LEU A 78 8.48 -15.31 -6.40
C LEU A 78 7.80 -14.58 -5.24
N GLU A 79 7.71 -15.21 -4.07
CA GLU A 79 7.18 -14.59 -2.84
C GLU A 79 8.03 -13.38 -2.42
N LEU A 80 9.37 -13.52 -2.41
CA LEU A 80 10.26 -12.40 -2.11
C LEU A 80 10.12 -11.26 -3.13
N SER A 81 9.98 -11.57 -4.41
CA SER A 81 9.75 -10.57 -5.47
C SER A 81 8.41 -9.85 -5.27
N ARG A 82 7.34 -10.60 -4.99
CA ARG A 82 6.02 -10.07 -4.68
C ARG A 82 6.07 -9.16 -3.46
N ALA A 83 6.72 -9.60 -2.37
CA ALA A 83 6.91 -8.83 -1.16
C ALA A 83 7.66 -7.53 -1.43
N SER A 84 8.79 -7.62 -2.14
CA SER A 84 9.62 -6.46 -2.48
C SER A 84 8.83 -5.40 -3.27
N SER A 85 7.91 -5.84 -4.13
CA SER A 85 7.05 -4.94 -4.90
C SER A 85 5.97 -4.20 -4.08
N MET A 86 5.76 -4.62 -2.82
CA MET A 86 4.82 -3.98 -1.89
C MET A 86 5.48 -2.88 -1.07
N VAL A 87 6.82 -2.83 -0.97
CA VAL A 87 7.52 -1.78 -0.22
C VAL A 87 7.13 -0.41 -0.74
N GLY A 88 6.76 0.49 0.17
CA GLY A 88 6.27 1.84 -0.12
C GLY A 88 4.82 1.90 -0.60
N LYS A 89 4.10 0.77 -0.67
CA LYS A 89 2.67 0.74 -1.01
C LYS A 89 1.82 0.50 0.23
N GLN A 90 0.60 0.99 0.18
CA GLN A 90 -0.42 0.68 1.17
C GLN A 90 -0.95 -0.74 0.92
N VAL A 91 -1.05 -1.56 1.95
CA VAL A 91 -1.60 -2.92 1.87
C VAL A 91 -2.67 -3.13 2.91
N LEU A 92 -3.50 -4.14 2.66
CA LEU A 92 -4.50 -4.65 3.59
C LEU A 92 -4.12 -6.07 4.00
N ILE A 93 -4.03 -6.29 5.31
CA ILE A 93 -3.71 -7.58 5.92
C ILE A 93 -4.96 -8.09 6.64
N GLN A 94 -5.28 -9.36 6.44
CA GLN A 94 -6.32 -10.04 7.22
C GLN A 94 -5.67 -11.13 8.06
N THR A 95 -5.58 -10.89 9.37
CA THR A 95 -5.09 -11.89 10.32
C THR A 95 -6.26 -12.57 11.03
N THR A 96 -6.11 -13.84 11.39
CA THR A 96 -7.11 -14.58 12.18
C THR A 96 -6.50 -14.93 13.53
N ASP A 97 -7.16 -14.55 14.62
CA ASP A 97 -6.69 -14.89 15.97
C ASP A 97 -6.98 -16.38 16.32
N SER A 98 -6.44 -16.85 17.43
CA SER A 98 -6.62 -18.24 17.88
C SER A 98 -8.08 -18.60 18.24
N ALA A 99 -8.97 -17.60 18.36
CA ALA A 99 -10.39 -17.80 18.58
C ALA A 99 -11.19 -17.78 17.26
N GLY A 100 -10.53 -17.61 16.11
CA GLY A 100 -11.15 -17.58 14.78
C GLY A 100 -11.68 -16.21 14.37
N ASN A 101 -11.42 -15.15 15.13
CA ASN A 101 -11.85 -13.80 14.73
C ASN A 101 -10.86 -13.21 13.73
N THR A 102 -11.39 -12.65 12.65
CA THR A 102 -10.59 -11.92 11.66
C THR A 102 -10.38 -10.48 12.10
N LYS A 103 -9.16 -9.97 11.87
CA LYS A 103 -8.77 -8.59 12.09
C LYS A 103 -8.13 -8.05 10.82
N GLU A 104 -8.58 -6.88 10.39
CA GLU A 104 -7.96 -6.12 9.31
C GLU A 104 -6.93 -5.15 9.87
N VAL A 105 -5.76 -5.12 9.23
CA VAL A 105 -4.72 -4.12 9.44
C VAL A 105 -4.42 -3.50 8.09
N GLN A 106 -4.46 -2.17 8.02
CA GLN A 106 -4.13 -1.43 6.81
C GLN A 106 -2.95 -0.50 7.12
N GLY A 107 -1.95 -0.48 6.26
CA GLY A 107 -0.83 0.43 6.42
C GLY A 107 0.19 0.34 5.29
N MET A 108 1.17 1.24 5.33
CA MET A 108 2.24 1.31 4.34
C MET A 108 3.32 0.29 4.70
N VAL A 109 3.77 -0.46 3.70
CA VAL A 109 4.88 -1.40 3.90
C VAL A 109 6.20 -0.64 3.97
N GLU A 110 6.87 -0.70 5.11
CA GLU A 110 8.13 0.00 5.36
C GLU A 110 9.33 -0.76 4.78
N TYR A 111 9.35 -2.08 5.02
CA TYR A 111 10.37 -2.99 4.52
C TYR A 111 9.85 -4.42 4.49
N VAL A 112 10.60 -5.29 3.83
CA VAL A 112 10.35 -6.73 3.76
C VAL A 112 11.44 -7.46 4.52
N LYS A 113 11.06 -8.48 5.27
CA LYS A 113 11.97 -9.40 5.93
C LYS A 113 11.79 -10.80 5.36
N TYR A 114 12.89 -11.50 5.11
CA TYR A 114 12.85 -12.88 4.63
C TYR A 114 13.58 -13.78 5.61
N GLU A 115 12.85 -14.72 6.21
CA GLU A 115 13.38 -15.66 7.20
C GLU A 115 12.71 -17.03 7.04
N ASN A 116 13.48 -18.11 7.17
CA ASN A 116 12.98 -19.50 7.11
C ASN A 116 12.14 -19.79 5.86
N ASN A 117 12.57 -19.30 4.70
CA ASN A 117 11.86 -19.42 3.42
C ASN A 117 10.47 -18.75 3.37
N LYS A 118 10.21 -17.77 4.23
CA LYS A 118 8.97 -16.99 4.23
C LYS A 118 9.27 -15.50 4.17
N ALA A 119 8.47 -14.77 3.39
CA ALA A 119 8.52 -13.32 3.32
C ALA A 119 7.50 -12.70 4.27
N TYR A 120 7.93 -11.61 4.93
CA TYR A 120 7.13 -10.82 5.85
C TYR A 120 7.19 -9.36 5.44
N VAL A 121 6.08 -8.64 5.60
CA VAL A 121 5.99 -7.19 5.40
C VAL A 121 5.93 -6.50 6.75
N SER A 122 6.66 -5.39 6.92
CA SER A 122 6.57 -4.54 8.11
C SER A 122 5.54 -3.44 7.89
N ILE A 123 4.59 -3.32 8.82
CA ILE A 123 3.63 -2.21 8.90
C ILE A 123 3.68 -1.70 10.34
N ASP A 124 3.95 -0.41 10.53
CA ASP A 124 4.08 0.24 11.85
C ASP A 124 5.03 -0.54 12.80
N GLY A 125 6.14 -1.07 12.27
CA GLY A 125 7.10 -1.89 13.01
C GLY A 125 6.65 -3.32 13.35
N THR A 126 5.45 -3.75 12.95
CA THR A 126 4.95 -5.11 13.15
C THR A 126 5.10 -5.94 11.87
N LEU A 127 5.63 -7.16 11.99
CA LEU A 127 5.80 -8.09 10.87
C LEU A 127 4.54 -8.92 10.65
N TYR A 128 4.04 -8.91 9.42
CA TYR A 128 2.93 -9.73 8.95
C TYR A 128 3.39 -10.68 7.85
N SER A 129 2.83 -11.90 7.80
CA SER A 129 3.12 -12.83 6.70
C SER A 129 2.60 -12.25 5.39
N ILE A 130 3.35 -12.41 4.30
CA ILE A 130 2.83 -12.05 2.97
C ILE A 130 1.56 -12.84 2.60
N ASP A 131 1.40 -14.04 3.16
CA ASP A 131 0.22 -14.89 2.97
C ASP A 131 -1.06 -14.24 3.51
N ASP A 132 -0.93 -13.36 4.51
CA ASP A 132 -2.06 -12.65 5.13
C ASP A 132 -2.42 -11.36 4.37
N VAL A 133 -1.64 -10.97 3.35
CA VAL A 133 -1.92 -9.79 2.52
C VAL A 133 -3.10 -10.08 1.60
N SER A 134 -4.23 -9.43 1.88
CA SER A 134 -5.46 -9.58 1.10
C SER A 134 -5.55 -8.59 -0.08
N ALA A 135 -4.94 -7.41 0.04
CA ALA A 135 -4.88 -6.42 -1.04
C ALA A 135 -3.61 -5.58 -1.04
N VAL A 136 -3.17 -5.16 -2.23
CA VAL A 136 -2.15 -4.12 -2.43
C VAL A 136 -2.85 -2.95 -3.09
N ILE A 137 -2.85 -1.80 -2.44
CA ILE A 137 -3.54 -0.60 -2.87
C ILE A 137 -2.57 0.21 -3.74
N GLY A 138 -3.03 0.61 -4.92
CA GLY A 138 -2.26 1.43 -5.85
C GLY A 138 -2.08 2.85 -5.33
N GLN A 139 -0.91 3.45 -5.57
CA GLN A 139 -0.61 4.80 -5.09
C GLN A 139 -1.63 5.82 -5.62
N ASP A 140 -1.92 5.80 -6.92
CA ASP A 140 -2.87 6.75 -7.54
C ASP A 140 -4.29 6.66 -6.93
N TYR A 141 -4.72 5.44 -6.58
CA TYR A 141 -6.00 5.21 -5.90
C TYR A 141 -5.95 5.77 -4.47
N GLN A 142 -4.88 5.48 -3.73
CA GLN A 142 -4.70 5.97 -2.36
C GLN A 142 -4.68 7.50 -2.33
N ASP A 143 -3.87 8.13 -3.20
CA ASP A 143 -3.77 9.58 -3.32
C ASP A 143 -5.13 10.22 -3.65
N ALA A 144 -5.91 9.59 -4.53
CA ALA A 144 -7.24 10.06 -4.89
C ALA A 144 -8.23 9.99 -3.72
N VAL A 145 -8.22 8.88 -2.97
CA VAL A 145 -9.06 8.71 -1.77
C VAL A 145 -8.66 9.71 -0.70
N ASP A 146 -7.37 9.88 -0.42
CA ASP A 146 -6.87 10.80 0.61
C ASP A 146 -7.19 12.26 0.28
N LEU A 147 -7.00 12.67 -0.97
CA LEU A 147 -7.37 14.00 -1.44
C LEU A 147 -8.88 14.25 -1.32
N ALA A 148 -9.71 13.28 -1.70
CA ALA A 148 -11.16 13.39 -1.58
C ALA A 148 -11.59 13.48 -0.12
N GLN A 149 -11.04 12.62 0.76
CA GLN A 149 -11.33 12.67 2.19
C GLN A 149 -10.89 13.98 2.84
N LEU A 150 -9.71 14.49 2.49
CA LEU A 150 -9.23 15.79 2.97
C LEU A 150 -10.12 16.94 2.48
N PHE A 151 -10.51 16.92 1.20
CA PHE A 151 -11.44 17.89 0.64
C PHE A 151 -12.79 17.87 1.38
N ILE A 152 -13.39 16.69 1.55
CA ILE A 152 -14.67 16.53 2.25
C ILE A 152 -14.50 17.00 3.71
N LYS A 153 -13.47 16.56 4.42
CA LYS A 153 -13.22 17.02 5.80
C LYS A 153 -13.16 18.54 5.89
N THR A 154 -12.34 19.19 5.06
CA THR A 154 -12.20 20.65 5.06
C THR A 154 -13.49 21.37 4.66
N LEU A 155 -14.32 20.77 3.79
CA LEU A 155 -15.65 21.26 3.45
C LEU A 155 -16.60 21.22 4.65
N TYR A 156 -16.55 20.17 5.48
CA TYR A 156 -17.41 20.02 6.67
C TYR A 156 -16.87 20.76 7.91
N ASP A 157 -15.61 21.23 7.89
CA ASP A 157 -15.05 22.12 8.90
C ASP A 157 -15.53 23.58 8.74
N LEU A 158 -16.17 23.93 7.61
CA LEU A 158 -16.81 25.23 7.43
C LEU A 158 -18.12 25.31 8.22
N PRO A 159 -18.50 26.50 8.72
CA PRO A 159 -19.80 26.67 9.36
C PRO A 159 -20.95 26.42 8.39
N ASP A 160 -22.17 26.40 8.89
CA ASP A 160 -23.33 26.28 8.00
C ASP A 160 -23.37 27.43 6.99
N VAL A 161 -23.96 27.17 5.81
CA VAL A 161 -24.06 28.19 4.74
C VAL A 161 -24.79 29.45 5.23
N SER A 162 -25.76 29.30 6.14
CA SER A 162 -26.47 30.43 6.74
C SER A 162 -25.60 31.28 7.68
N GLU A 163 -24.56 30.70 8.29
CA GLU A 163 -23.66 31.34 9.25
C GLU A 163 -22.37 31.87 8.59
N LEU A 164 -22.25 31.74 7.27
CA LEU A 164 -21.08 32.20 6.55
C LEU A 164 -20.90 33.72 6.63
N THR A 165 -19.65 34.12 6.79
CA THR A 165 -19.19 35.51 6.78
C THR A 165 -18.01 35.68 5.81
N LEU A 166 -17.64 36.92 5.51
CA LEU A 166 -16.48 37.22 4.65
C LEU A 166 -15.14 36.72 5.23
N GLU A 167 -15.05 36.43 6.54
CA GLU A 167 -13.86 35.84 7.16
C GLU A 167 -13.57 34.42 6.64
N HIS A 168 -14.58 33.73 6.12
CA HIS A 168 -14.48 32.38 5.59
C HIS A 168 -14.10 32.33 4.11
N LYS A 169 -14.06 33.49 3.44
CA LYS A 169 -13.81 33.61 1.99
C LYS A 169 -12.57 32.85 1.54
N ASP A 170 -11.44 33.04 2.22
CA ASP A 170 -10.17 32.47 1.79
C ASP A 170 -10.18 30.93 1.89
N LYS A 171 -10.89 30.37 2.89
CA LYS A 171 -11.07 28.93 3.02
C LYS A 171 -11.93 28.37 1.89
N VAL A 172 -13.05 29.02 1.57
CA VAL A 172 -13.93 28.62 0.46
C VAL A 172 -13.21 28.71 -0.89
N GLU A 173 -12.46 29.78 -1.14
CA GLU A 173 -11.68 29.95 -2.37
C GLU A 173 -10.53 28.92 -2.46
N THR A 174 -9.92 28.55 -1.32
CA THR A 174 -8.90 27.49 -1.25
C THR A 174 -9.50 26.14 -1.57
N LEU A 175 -10.67 25.81 -0.99
CA LEU A 175 -11.42 24.59 -1.29
C LEU A 175 -11.80 24.50 -2.78
N GLN A 176 -12.29 25.61 -3.36
CA GLN A 176 -12.63 25.67 -4.79
C GLN A 176 -11.39 25.44 -5.67
N LYS A 177 -10.26 26.08 -5.35
CA LYS A 177 -8.99 25.88 -6.07
C LYS A 177 -8.51 24.44 -5.97
N ALA A 178 -8.57 23.85 -4.77
CA ALA A 178 -8.20 22.45 -4.54
C ALA A 178 -9.07 21.51 -5.39
N TYR A 179 -10.39 21.68 -5.39
CA TYR A 179 -11.30 20.90 -6.23
C TYR A 179 -10.97 21.03 -7.73
N ASN A 180 -10.76 22.25 -8.22
CA ASN A 180 -10.46 22.47 -9.63
C ASN A 180 -9.13 21.88 -10.07
N ALA A 181 -8.14 21.84 -9.17
CA ALA A 181 -6.82 21.26 -9.41
C ALA A 181 -6.82 19.72 -9.45
N MET A 182 -7.86 19.06 -8.93
CA MET A 182 -7.98 17.61 -8.99
C MET A 182 -8.24 17.11 -10.43
N THR A 183 -7.70 15.93 -10.74
CA THR A 183 -8.01 15.21 -11.98
C THR A 183 -9.43 14.66 -11.95
N ASP A 184 -9.96 14.27 -13.11
CA ASP A 184 -11.31 13.66 -13.19
C ASP A 184 -11.40 12.37 -12.39
N TYR A 185 -10.32 11.59 -12.37
CA TYR A 185 -10.22 10.38 -11.54
C TYR A 185 -10.33 10.74 -10.05
N GLN A 186 -9.57 11.72 -9.57
CA GLN A 186 -9.63 12.17 -8.17
C GLN A 186 -11.01 12.73 -7.80
N LYS A 187 -11.62 13.55 -8.68
CA LYS A 187 -12.96 14.10 -8.49
C LYS A 187 -14.03 13.02 -8.39
N SER A 188 -13.85 11.87 -9.05
CA SER A 188 -14.82 10.76 -9.00
C SER A 188 -15.02 10.17 -7.59
N PHE A 189 -14.08 10.41 -6.67
CA PHE A 189 -14.18 10.00 -5.27
C PHE A 189 -14.93 11.01 -4.39
N ILE A 190 -15.33 12.17 -4.94
CA ILE A 190 -16.10 13.18 -4.20
C ILE A 190 -17.59 13.00 -4.54
N PRO A 191 -18.46 12.78 -3.54
CA PRO A 191 -19.90 12.69 -3.77
C PRO A 191 -20.48 13.97 -4.41
N GLU A 192 -21.43 13.80 -5.32
CA GLU A 192 -22.10 14.94 -5.99
C GLU A 192 -22.78 15.90 -4.98
N SER A 193 -23.25 15.36 -3.84
CA SER A 193 -23.81 16.16 -2.74
C SER A 193 -22.79 17.14 -2.16
N ASP A 194 -21.53 16.72 -2.01
CA ASP A 194 -20.47 17.55 -1.45
C ASP A 194 -19.99 18.59 -2.46
N VAL A 195 -19.98 18.25 -3.76
CA VAL A 195 -19.74 19.24 -4.83
C VAL A 195 -20.83 20.32 -4.84
N LYS A 196 -22.10 19.94 -4.69
CA LYS A 196 -23.21 20.91 -4.58
C LYS A 196 -23.09 21.78 -3.33
N LYS A 197 -22.65 21.20 -2.21
CA LYS A 197 -22.39 21.95 -0.97
C LYS A 197 -21.25 22.95 -1.13
N LEU A 198 -20.16 22.59 -1.83
CA LEU A 198 -19.12 23.56 -2.18
C LEU A 198 -19.69 24.73 -3.00
N GLN A 199 -20.57 24.45 -3.97
CA GLN A 199 -21.18 25.50 -4.79
C GLN A 199 -22.02 26.47 -3.95
N SER A 200 -22.82 25.98 -2.99
CA SER A 200 -23.62 26.86 -2.14
C SER A 200 -22.74 27.77 -1.25
N TYR A 201 -21.59 27.28 -0.78
CA TYR A 201 -20.60 28.13 -0.09
C TYR A 201 -20.04 29.23 -1.00
N ILE A 202 -19.68 28.89 -2.25
CA ILE A 202 -19.15 29.85 -3.23
C ILE A 202 -20.21 30.94 -3.53
N ASP A 203 -21.46 30.53 -3.76
CA ASP A 203 -22.55 31.44 -4.06
C ASP A 203 -22.82 32.39 -2.88
N ARG A 204 -22.80 31.87 -1.65
CA ARG A 204 -22.98 32.69 -0.44
C ARG A 204 -21.86 33.70 -0.25
N ILE A 205 -20.58 33.29 -0.39
CA ILE A 205 -19.44 34.22 -0.32
C ILE A 205 -19.54 35.30 -1.40
N THR A 206 -20.01 34.94 -2.60
CA THR A 206 -20.20 35.89 -3.70
C THR A 206 -21.29 36.90 -3.37
N ALA A 207 -22.44 36.44 -2.87
CA ALA A 207 -23.53 37.33 -2.43
C ALA A 207 -23.07 38.30 -1.32
N LEU A 208 -22.36 37.79 -0.30
CA LEU A 208 -21.83 38.62 0.81
C LEU A 208 -20.86 39.71 0.33
N LYS A 209 -20.08 39.44 -0.73
CA LYS A 209 -19.18 40.44 -1.35
C LYS A 209 -19.97 41.55 -2.04
N GLU A 210 -21.05 41.21 -2.73
CA GLU A 210 -21.89 42.20 -3.42
C GLU A 210 -22.70 43.04 -2.41
N GLU A 211 -23.26 42.41 -1.36
CA GLU A 211 -23.96 43.10 -0.27
C GLU A 211 -23.06 44.19 0.39
N ASN A 212 -21.79 43.86 0.66
CA ASN A 212 -20.82 44.80 1.22
C ASN A 212 -20.45 45.96 0.27
N LYS A 213 -20.50 45.75 -1.05
CA LYS A 213 -20.24 46.83 -2.02
C LYS A 213 -21.38 47.85 -2.05
N THR A 214 -22.62 47.39 -1.93
CA THR A 214 -23.80 48.28 -1.88
C THR A 214 -23.87 49.09 -0.59
N GLU A 215 -23.53 48.52 0.57
CA GLU A 215 -23.54 49.27 1.84
C GLU A 215 -22.44 50.34 1.95
N ASN A 216 -21.28 50.12 1.33
CA ASN A 216 -20.19 51.11 1.30
C ASN A 216 -20.35 52.15 0.18
N GLY A 217 -21.27 51.93 -0.77
CA GLY A 217 -21.57 52.87 -1.86
C GLY A 217 -22.58 53.98 -1.50
N ASP A 218 -23.34 53.81 -0.41
CA ASP A 218 -24.49 54.67 -0.05
C ASP A 218 -24.18 55.73 1.05
N LYS A 219 -22.90 56.00 1.33
CA LYS A 219 -22.47 57.00 2.34
C LYS A 219 -21.93 58.33 1.77
N THR A 220 -22.05 58.57 0.46
CA THR A 220 -21.50 59.79 -0.19
C THR A 220 -22.49 60.63 -1.00
N GLU A 221 -23.80 60.52 -0.79
CA GLU A 221 -24.76 61.50 -1.31
C GLU A 221 -25.84 61.82 -0.27
N GLY A 222 -25.68 62.94 0.45
CA GLY A 222 -26.70 63.40 1.39
C GLY A 222 -26.29 64.60 2.23
N GLY A 223 -26.24 65.79 1.62
CA GLY A 223 -26.04 67.06 2.33
C GLY A 223 -26.15 68.28 1.41
N GLU A 224 -27.36 68.58 0.94
CA GLU A 224 -27.71 69.83 0.22
C GLU A 224 -27.87 71.05 1.14
N GLY A 225 -27.48 72.23 0.59
CA GLY A 225 -28.11 73.55 0.82
C GLY A 225 -27.50 74.42 1.92
N SER A 226 -27.39 75.75 1.83
CA SER A 226 -27.79 76.76 0.83
C SER A 226 -27.17 78.12 1.22
N GLU A 227 -26.85 78.93 0.20
CA GLU A 227 -26.91 80.42 0.13
C GLU A 227 -26.11 81.34 1.07
N GLY A 228 -25.39 82.31 0.46
CA GLY A 228 -25.05 83.55 1.15
C GLY A 228 -24.08 84.55 0.50
N LYS A 229 -24.44 85.14 -0.65
CA LYS A 229 -24.12 86.52 -1.10
C LYS A 229 -22.66 86.98 -1.30
N ASP A 230 -22.33 87.17 -2.58
CA ASP A 230 -21.57 88.30 -3.14
C ASP A 230 -22.17 89.69 -2.74
N PRO A 231 -21.40 90.82 -2.69
CA PRO A 231 -20.84 91.40 -3.92
C PRO A 231 -19.55 92.27 -3.84
N ALA A 232 -19.02 92.51 -5.05
CA ALA A 232 -18.23 93.67 -5.53
C ALA A 232 -16.73 93.75 -5.14
N GLY A 233 -15.78 94.08 -6.03
CA GLY A 233 -15.81 94.52 -7.43
C GLY A 233 -14.44 95.13 -7.84
N LYS A 234 -14.29 95.37 -9.15
CA LYS A 234 -13.20 96.07 -9.90
C LYS A 234 -11.87 95.30 -10.11
N ASP A 235 -11.51 94.89 -11.32
CA ASP A 235 -11.28 95.60 -12.61
C ASP A 235 -9.80 96.02 -12.79
N THR A 236 -9.39 96.01 -14.07
CA THR A 236 -8.08 96.27 -14.70
C THR A 236 -7.14 95.05 -14.69
N GLY A 237 -6.61 94.53 -15.79
CA GLY A 237 -6.59 94.95 -17.19
C GLY A 237 -5.16 94.98 -17.72
N LYS A 238 -4.96 94.30 -18.86
CA LYS A 238 -3.94 94.53 -19.91
C LYS A 238 -2.55 93.85 -19.83
N THR A 239 -2.27 93.08 -20.91
CA THR A 239 -1.04 93.01 -21.77
C THR A 239 0.32 92.78 -21.12
N GLU A 240 1.21 91.92 -21.62
CA GLU A 240 1.55 91.50 -23.00
C GLU A 240 1.71 89.99 -23.15
#